data_AF-A0A2J7PUY3-F1
#
_entry.id   AF-A0A2J7PUY3-F1
#
_cell.length_a   1.000
_cell.length_b   1.000
_cell.length_c   1.000
_cell.angle_alpha   90.00
_cell.angle_beta   90.00
_cell.angle_gamma   90.00
#
_symmetry.space_group_name_H-M   'P 1'
#
loop_
_entity.id
_entity.type
_entity.pdbx_description
1 polymer ?
#
loop_
_entity_poly.entity_id
_entity_poly.type
_entity_poly.pdbx_seq_one_letter_code
_entity_poly.pdbx_strand_id
1 'polypeptide(L)'
;MFDEMSIRENLHFNQKFDCIEGFEDCGSQGRTFSIANHALLFMIRGLRRKRKQPVPYYFTRGSSKAEMIVQYLKEVLDTCQNAGLKVVATVCGTGANSVKALKLLGASRRKPLFRFRNQEIATVNDPPHLLKCTRNLFLKHDVQLKSEHVGTQLPVIAKWDHILKLYEIDKTRPFRLLYRLTDTHLNPTAQSSMNVRLAAQVMSHTVAASLNALVATGEHYMFLL
;
A
#
# COMPACT_ATOMS: atom_id res chain seq x y z
N MET A 1 -7.38 -9.85 -5.34
CA MET A 1 -7.00 -8.65 -4.56
C MET A 1 -7.87 -8.62 -3.32
N PHE A 2 -7.35 -8.19 -2.19
CA PHE A 2 -8.18 -7.98 -1.00
C PHE A 2 -7.68 -6.79 -0.20
N ASP A 3 -8.63 -6.08 0.41
CA ASP A 3 -8.34 -4.95 1.28
C ASP A 3 -9.49 -4.74 2.27
N GLU A 4 -9.21 -4.05 3.37
CA GLU A 4 -10.16 -3.75 4.42
C GLU A 4 -10.50 -2.26 4.43
N MET A 5 -11.77 -1.93 4.61
CA MET A 5 -12.22 -0.54 4.73
C MET A 5 -12.99 -0.34 6.02
N SER A 6 -12.75 0.78 6.69
CA SER A 6 -13.59 1.21 7.81
C SER A 6 -14.96 1.65 7.30
N ILE A 7 -16.02 1.21 7.97
CA ILE A 7 -17.41 1.55 7.69
C ILE A 7 -18.03 2.19 8.93
N ARG A 8 -19.13 2.92 8.75
CA ARG A 8 -19.87 3.48 9.88
C ARG A 8 -20.65 2.38 10.57
N GLU A 9 -20.57 2.37 11.89
CA GLU A 9 -21.42 1.54 12.74
C GLU A 9 -22.87 1.99 12.57
N ASN A 10 -23.73 1.06 12.19
CA ASN A 10 -25.16 1.32 12.06
C ASN A 10 -25.91 -0.01 12.11
N LEU A 11 -27.10 -0.03 12.70
CA LEU A 11 -28.00 -1.18 12.67
C LEU A 11 -29.25 -0.80 11.89
N HIS A 12 -29.69 -1.69 11.01
CA HIS A 12 -30.88 -1.48 10.18
C HIS A 12 -31.69 -2.76 10.11
N PHE A 13 -33.00 -2.68 10.36
CA PHE A 13 -33.88 -3.83 10.16
C PHE A 13 -34.23 -3.97 8.68
N ASN A 14 -33.76 -5.05 8.06
CA ASN A 14 -34.09 -5.40 6.69
C ASN A 14 -35.35 -6.28 6.67
N GLN A 15 -36.48 -5.67 6.33
CA GLN A 15 -37.78 -6.35 6.24
C GLN A 15 -37.81 -7.51 5.24
N LYS A 16 -37.05 -7.41 4.14
CA LYS A 16 -37.05 -8.43 3.08
C LYS A 16 -36.44 -9.75 3.56
N PHE A 17 -35.39 -9.66 4.37
CA PHE A 17 -34.69 -10.83 4.91
C PHE A 17 -35.08 -11.13 6.36
N ASP A 18 -36.04 -10.37 6.90
CA ASP A 18 -36.49 -10.44 8.28
C ASP A 18 -35.32 -10.51 9.28
N CYS A 19 -34.34 -9.61 9.11
CA CYS A 19 -33.13 -9.62 9.91
C CYS A 19 -32.60 -8.21 10.18
N ILE A 20 -31.89 -8.05 11.29
CA ILE A 20 -31.13 -6.82 11.56
C ILE A 20 -29.81 -6.93 10.81
N GLU A 21 -29.43 -5.95 10.01
CA GLU A 21 -28.14 -5.78 9.35
C GLU A 21 -27.22 -4.88 10.17
N GLY A 22 -25.90 -4.96 9.93
CA GLY A 22 -24.90 -4.10 10.56
C GLY A 22 -24.12 -4.73 11.72
N PHE A 23 -24.50 -5.92 12.17
CA PHE A 23 -23.63 -6.74 13.01
C PHE A 23 -22.48 -7.38 12.21
N GLU A 24 -21.41 -7.73 12.91
CA GLU A 24 -20.31 -8.56 12.41
C GLU A 24 -20.84 -9.87 11.84
N ASP A 25 -20.45 -10.12 10.60
CA ASP A 25 -20.82 -11.28 9.80
C ASP A 25 -19.57 -11.78 9.08
N CYS A 26 -19.05 -12.89 9.60
CA CYS A 26 -17.85 -13.56 9.12
C CYS A 26 -18.18 -14.72 8.17
N GLY A 27 -19.38 -14.72 7.57
CA GLY A 27 -19.81 -15.74 6.61
C GLY A 27 -19.87 -17.14 7.23
N SER A 28 -19.06 -18.07 6.71
CA SER A 28 -18.97 -19.46 7.20
C SER A 28 -18.55 -19.56 8.68
N GLN A 29 -17.86 -18.54 9.20
CA GLN A 29 -17.42 -18.48 10.59
C GLN A 29 -18.50 -17.91 11.53
N GLY A 30 -19.67 -17.57 10.98
CA GLY A 30 -20.84 -17.17 11.73
C GLY A 30 -20.91 -15.66 11.99
N ARG A 31 -21.93 -15.32 12.79
CA ARG A 31 -22.35 -13.96 13.09
C ARG A 31 -22.23 -13.70 14.58
N THR A 32 -21.83 -12.49 14.97
CA THR A 32 -21.77 -12.08 16.39
C THR A 32 -22.70 -10.90 16.67
N PHE A 33 -22.90 -10.54 17.94
CA PHE A 33 -23.66 -9.35 18.35
C PHE A 33 -22.84 -8.05 18.31
N SER A 34 -21.58 -8.12 17.85
CA SER A 34 -20.74 -6.93 17.72
C SER A 34 -21.19 -6.09 16.53
N ILE A 35 -21.28 -4.77 16.68
CA ILE A 35 -21.61 -3.89 15.55
C ILE A 35 -20.38 -3.78 14.64
N ALA A 36 -20.52 -4.13 13.37
CA ALA A 36 -19.43 -4.09 12.41
C ALA A 36 -18.98 -2.64 12.18
N ASN A 37 -17.66 -2.45 12.09
CA ASN A 37 -17.05 -1.17 11.75
C ASN A 37 -15.96 -1.30 10.70
N HIS A 38 -15.71 -2.51 10.19
CA HIS A 38 -14.85 -2.78 9.05
C HIS A 38 -15.55 -3.73 8.07
N ALA A 39 -15.17 -3.62 6.81
CA ALA A 39 -15.55 -4.54 5.74
C ALA A 39 -14.29 -5.02 5.02
N LEU A 40 -14.03 -6.33 5.05
CA LEU A 40 -12.98 -6.99 4.29
C LEU A 40 -13.54 -7.44 2.95
N LEU A 41 -12.99 -6.95 1.85
CA LEU A 41 -13.46 -7.23 0.50
C LEU A 41 -12.44 -8.04 -0.29
N PHE A 42 -12.91 -9.04 -1.03
CA PHE A 42 -12.11 -9.75 -2.03
C PHE A 42 -12.63 -9.44 -3.43
N MET A 43 -11.69 -9.14 -4.35
CA MET A 43 -11.98 -8.84 -5.75
C MET A 43 -11.09 -9.67 -6.68
N ILE A 44 -11.71 -10.30 -7.67
CA ILE A 44 -10.99 -10.93 -8.79
C ILE A 44 -10.77 -9.91 -9.88
N ARG A 45 -9.55 -9.89 -10.44
CA ARG A 45 -9.19 -9.07 -11.59
C ARG A 45 -8.59 -9.96 -12.68
N GLY A 46 -9.12 -9.86 -13.89
CA GLY A 46 -8.54 -10.52 -15.05
C GLY A 46 -7.19 -9.91 -15.41
N LEU A 47 -6.18 -10.75 -15.60
CA LEU A 47 -4.84 -10.30 -16.02
C LEU A 47 -4.79 -9.97 -17.52
N ARG A 48 -5.38 -10.84 -18.36
CA ARG A 48 -5.42 -10.66 -19.83
C ARG A 48 -6.60 -9.84 -20.32
N ARG A 49 -7.68 -9.78 -19.54
CA ARG A 49 -8.94 -9.11 -19.91
C ARG A 49 -9.30 -8.11 -18.83
N LYS A 50 -9.81 -6.93 -19.22
CA LYS A 50 -10.17 -5.83 -18.30
C LYS A 50 -11.44 -6.09 -17.47
N ARG A 51 -11.66 -7.32 -16.99
CA ARG A 51 -12.81 -7.68 -16.12
C ARG A 51 -12.40 -7.63 -14.65
N LYS A 52 -13.29 -7.11 -13.80
CA LYS A 52 -13.13 -7.12 -12.34
C LYS A 52 -14.49 -7.43 -11.70
N GLN A 53 -14.48 -8.20 -10.62
CA GLN A 53 -15.69 -8.59 -9.91
C GLN A 53 -15.37 -8.72 -8.41
N PRO A 54 -16.07 -7.99 -7.53
CA PRO A 54 -16.10 -8.30 -6.10
C PRO A 54 -16.72 -9.70 -5.89
N VAL A 55 -16.14 -10.53 -5.02
CA VAL A 55 -16.59 -11.92 -4.82
C VAL A 55 -17.24 -12.06 -3.45
N PRO A 56 -16.54 -12.27 -2.32
CA PRO A 56 -17.14 -12.04 -1.01
C PRO A 56 -16.72 -10.71 -0.39
N TYR A 57 -17.55 -10.27 0.54
CA TYR A 57 -17.22 -9.31 1.59
C TYR A 57 -17.57 -9.91 2.94
N TYR A 58 -16.83 -9.51 3.97
CA TYR A 58 -17.05 -9.93 5.35
C TYR A 58 -17.08 -8.68 6.23
N PHE A 59 -18.03 -8.63 7.16
CA PHE A 59 -18.18 -7.51 8.08
C PHE A 59 -17.56 -7.86 9.43
N THR A 60 -16.63 -7.05 9.92
CA THR A 60 -15.88 -7.35 11.14
C THR A 60 -15.94 -6.20 12.15
N ARG A 61 -15.80 -6.55 13.43
CA ARG A 61 -15.50 -5.61 14.52
C ARG A 61 -13.99 -5.48 14.67
N GLY A 62 -13.47 -4.36 14.20
CA GLY A 62 -12.04 -4.10 14.12
C GLY A 62 -11.39 -4.82 12.94
N SER A 63 -10.06 -4.73 12.89
CA SER A 63 -9.30 -5.34 11.79
C SER A 63 -9.31 -6.85 11.84
N SER A 64 -9.56 -7.44 10.68
CA SER A 64 -9.59 -8.89 10.45
C SER A 64 -8.28 -9.53 10.89
N LYS A 65 -8.37 -10.56 11.75
CA LYS A 65 -7.22 -11.34 12.22
C LYS A 65 -6.57 -12.09 11.07
N ALA A 66 -5.26 -12.27 11.12
CA ALA A 66 -4.49 -12.92 10.06
C ALA A 66 -4.99 -14.35 9.76
N GLU A 67 -5.35 -15.09 10.80
CA GLU A 67 -5.86 -16.46 10.72
C GLU A 67 -7.20 -16.52 9.97
N MET A 68 -8.08 -15.54 10.21
CA MET A 68 -9.35 -15.39 9.49
C MET A 68 -9.12 -15.04 8.01
N ILE A 69 -8.20 -14.12 7.73
CA ILE A 69 -7.82 -13.76 6.35
C ILE A 69 -7.33 -14.99 5.58
N VAL A 70 -6.55 -15.87 6.23
CA VAL A 70 -6.10 -17.13 5.61
C VAL A 70 -7.28 -18.04 5.27
N GLN A 71 -8.27 -18.18 6.16
CA GLN A 71 -9.48 -18.96 5.90
C GLN A 71 -10.26 -18.39 4.71
N TYR A 72 -10.60 -17.10 4.73
CA TYR A 72 -11.33 -16.44 3.65
C TYR A 72 -10.59 -16.53 2.32
N LEU A 73 -9.27 -16.37 2.32
CA LEU A 73 -8.49 -16.50 1.10
C LEU A 73 -8.57 -17.92 0.54
N LYS A 74 -8.51 -18.96 1.39
CA LYS A 74 -8.66 -20.35 0.94
C LYS A 74 -10.05 -20.61 0.36
N GLU A 75 -11.11 -20.11 0.99
CA GLU A 75 -12.49 -20.21 0.48
C GLU A 75 -12.66 -19.54 -0.89
N VAL A 76 -12.11 -18.32 -1.05
CA VAL A 76 -12.13 -17.59 -2.32
C VAL A 76 -11.35 -18.35 -3.39
N LEU A 77 -10.17 -18.87 -3.07
CA LEU A 77 -9.35 -19.64 -4.01
C LEU A 77 -10.06 -20.94 -4.45
N ASP A 78 -10.70 -21.62 -3.51
CA ASP A 78 -11.49 -22.83 -3.78
C ASP A 78 -12.63 -22.51 -4.77
N THR A 79 -13.42 -21.48 -4.46
CA THR A 79 -14.53 -21.01 -5.29
C THR A 79 -14.06 -20.60 -6.69
N CYS A 80 -12.93 -19.89 -6.78
CA CYS A 80 -12.33 -19.51 -8.07
C CYS A 80 -11.98 -20.75 -8.91
N GLN A 81 -11.30 -21.73 -8.31
CA GLN A 81 -10.87 -22.93 -9.02
C GLN A 81 -12.07 -23.79 -9.47
N ASN A 82 -13.10 -23.92 -8.61
CA ASN A 82 -14.31 -24.65 -8.96
C ASN A 82 -15.09 -23.97 -10.10
N ALA A 83 -14.98 -22.66 -10.23
CA ALA A 83 -15.50 -21.88 -11.37
C ALA A 83 -14.61 -21.91 -12.63
N GLY A 84 -13.51 -22.68 -12.62
CA GLY A 84 -12.56 -22.78 -13.74
C GLY A 84 -11.59 -21.60 -13.86
N LEU A 85 -11.49 -20.74 -12.84
CA LEU A 85 -10.55 -19.60 -12.83
C LEU A 85 -9.18 -20.02 -12.26
N LYS A 86 -8.12 -19.73 -13.01
CA LYS A 86 -6.74 -19.91 -12.55
C LYS A 86 -6.23 -18.65 -11.84
N VAL A 87 -6.23 -18.67 -10.51
CA VAL A 87 -5.66 -17.57 -9.71
C VAL A 87 -4.15 -17.71 -9.64
N VAL A 88 -3.41 -16.76 -10.22
CA VAL A 88 -1.93 -16.81 -10.29
C VAL A 88 -1.24 -15.90 -9.27
N ALA A 89 -1.95 -14.91 -8.74
CA ALA A 89 -1.41 -13.99 -7.75
C ALA A 89 -2.49 -13.43 -6.83
N THR A 90 -2.10 -13.11 -5.60
CA THR A 90 -2.84 -12.28 -4.66
C THR A 90 -2.21 -10.89 -4.58
N VAL A 91 -3.03 -9.88 -4.30
CA VAL A 91 -2.58 -8.50 -4.08
C VAL A 91 -3.26 -7.96 -2.83
N CYS A 92 -2.50 -7.40 -1.90
CA CYS A 92 -3.02 -6.76 -0.70
C CYS A 92 -2.16 -5.56 -0.28
N GLY A 93 -2.70 -4.74 0.62
CA GLY A 93 -1.92 -3.70 1.30
C GLY A 93 -0.86 -4.29 2.25
N THR A 94 -0.08 -3.43 2.89
CA THR A 94 0.99 -3.82 3.82
C THR A 94 0.57 -3.79 5.29
N GLY A 95 -0.73 -3.91 5.58
CA GLY A 95 -1.22 -4.01 6.95
C GLY A 95 -0.65 -5.24 7.68
N ALA A 96 -0.40 -5.11 8.98
CA ALA A 96 0.28 -6.16 9.76
C ALA A 96 -0.42 -7.53 9.66
N ASN A 97 -1.76 -7.56 9.70
CA ASN A 97 -2.53 -8.80 9.58
C ASN A 97 -2.47 -9.40 8.17
N SER A 98 -2.48 -8.58 7.11
CA SER A 98 -2.32 -9.06 5.72
C SER A 98 -0.93 -9.68 5.52
N VAL A 99 0.12 -9.00 5.98
CA VAL A 99 1.50 -9.52 5.91
C VAL A 99 1.64 -10.81 6.73
N LYS A 100 1.05 -10.88 7.93
CA LYS A 100 1.04 -12.08 8.77
C LYS A 100 0.28 -13.23 8.08
N ALA A 101 -0.86 -12.96 7.45
CA ALA A 101 -1.64 -13.96 6.72
C ALA A 101 -0.85 -14.58 5.56
N LEU A 102 -0.15 -13.76 4.77
CA LEU A 102 0.71 -14.25 3.70
C LEU A 102 1.86 -15.13 4.22
N LYS A 103 2.47 -14.77 5.37
CA LYS A 103 3.48 -15.60 6.03
C LYS A 103 2.90 -16.93 6.52
N LEU A 104 1.70 -16.92 7.10
CA LEU A 104 0.99 -18.13 7.54
C LEU A 104 0.67 -19.09 6.38
N LEU A 105 0.49 -18.56 5.16
CA LEU A 105 0.36 -19.37 3.93
C LEU A 105 1.70 -19.94 3.43
N GLY A 106 2.83 -19.54 4.01
CA GLY A 106 4.17 -19.99 3.62
C GLY A 106 4.92 -19.05 2.68
N ALA A 107 4.38 -17.86 2.37
CA ALA A 107 5.10 -16.88 1.57
C ALA A 107 6.19 -16.19 2.42
N SER A 108 7.32 -15.89 1.79
CA SER A 108 8.46 -15.22 2.43
C SER A 108 9.06 -14.16 1.52
N ARG A 109 9.96 -13.33 2.07
CA ARG A 109 10.66 -12.31 1.28
C ARG A 109 11.48 -12.90 0.12
N ARG A 110 12.13 -14.05 0.34
CA ARG A 110 12.97 -14.71 -0.69
C ARG A 110 12.14 -15.57 -1.64
N LYS A 111 11.01 -16.11 -1.16
CA LYS A 111 10.06 -16.90 -1.94
C LYS A 111 8.66 -16.31 -1.74
N PRO A 112 8.26 -15.26 -2.49
CA PRO A 112 6.96 -14.60 -2.36
C PRO A 112 5.85 -15.41 -3.06
N LEU A 113 5.81 -16.70 -2.76
CA LEU A 113 4.92 -17.69 -3.34
C LEU A 113 4.35 -18.52 -2.19
N PHE A 114 3.07 -18.83 -2.25
CA PHE A 114 2.49 -19.90 -1.45
C PHE A 114 1.86 -20.93 -2.37
N ARG A 115 1.67 -22.15 -1.85
CA ARG A 115 1.03 -23.24 -2.58
C ARG A 115 -0.39 -23.42 -2.08
N PHE A 116 -1.34 -23.50 -3.00
CA PHE A 116 -2.73 -23.86 -2.72
C PHE A 116 -3.12 -25.00 -3.65
N ARG A 117 -3.44 -26.16 -3.06
CA ARG A 117 -3.52 -27.45 -3.77
C ARG A 117 -2.23 -27.70 -4.59
N ASN A 118 -2.34 -27.95 -5.89
CA ASN A 118 -1.20 -28.19 -6.78
C ASN A 118 -0.76 -26.95 -7.57
N GLN A 119 -1.13 -25.74 -7.13
CA GLN A 119 -0.80 -24.50 -7.80
C GLN A 119 0.02 -23.56 -6.91
N GLU A 120 1.08 -22.99 -7.45
CA GLU A 120 1.80 -21.88 -6.82
C GLU A 120 1.13 -20.54 -7.18
N ILE A 121 0.99 -19.69 -6.16
CA ILE A 121 0.32 -18.39 -6.25
C ILE A 121 1.29 -17.33 -5.72
N ALA A 122 1.57 -16.32 -6.53
CA ALA A 122 2.43 -15.21 -6.15
C ALA A 122 1.74 -14.27 -5.17
N THR A 123 2.50 -13.75 -4.21
CA THR A 123 2.05 -12.71 -3.29
C THR A 123 2.63 -11.37 -3.71
N VAL A 124 1.76 -10.42 -4.03
CA VAL A 124 2.16 -9.08 -4.47
C VAL A 124 1.64 -8.06 -3.45
N ASN A 125 2.51 -7.16 -3.00
CA ASN A 125 2.07 -6.02 -2.21
C ASN A 125 1.60 -4.91 -3.15
N ASP A 126 0.59 -4.15 -2.73
CA ASP A 126 0.07 -3.01 -3.50
C ASP A 126 1.17 -1.96 -3.80
N PRO A 127 1.62 -1.82 -5.06
CA PRO A 127 2.75 -0.94 -5.37
C PRO A 127 2.52 0.55 -5.04
N PRO A 128 1.33 1.15 -5.34
CA PRO A 128 0.96 2.47 -4.83
C PRO A 128 1.12 2.64 -3.32
N HIS A 129 0.75 1.63 -2.52
CA HIS A 129 0.92 1.69 -1.08
C HIS A 129 2.40 1.66 -0.68
N LEU A 130 3.21 0.80 -1.31
CA LEU A 130 4.66 0.76 -1.08
C LEU A 130 5.32 2.11 -1.34
N LEU A 131 4.97 2.78 -2.43
CA LEU A 131 5.51 4.10 -2.76
C LEU A 131 5.21 5.14 -1.68
N LYS A 132 3.97 5.14 -1.15
CA LYS A 132 3.58 6.01 -0.04
C LYS A 132 4.36 5.70 1.23
N CYS A 133 4.51 4.41 1.58
CA CYS A 133 5.30 3.99 2.73
C CYS A 133 6.75 4.44 2.60
N THR A 134 7.38 4.23 1.43
CA THR A 134 8.74 4.67 1.16
C THR A 134 8.87 6.18 1.33
N ARG A 135 7.96 6.97 0.74
CA ARG A 135 7.95 8.43 0.93
C ARG A 135 7.79 8.82 2.40
N ASN A 136 6.82 8.24 3.09
CA ASN A 136 6.52 8.58 4.48
C ASN A 136 7.65 8.19 5.44
N LEU A 137 8.36 7.09 5.17
CA LEU A 137 9.56 6.69 5.91
C LEU A 137 10.70 7.65 5.64
N PHE A 138 10.94 8.01 4.37
CA PHE A 138 12.01 8.94 4.01
C PHE A 138 11.78 10.35 4.57
N LEU A 139 10.53 10.80 4.64
CA LEU A 139 10.17 12.06 5.30
C LEU A 139 10.53 12.07 6.80
N LYS A 140 10.47 10.90 7.47
CA LYS A 140 10.69 10.78 8.92
C LYS A 140 12.13 10.43 9.29
N HIS A 141 12.83 9.74 8.39
CA HIS A 141 14.12 9.14 8.66
C HIS A 141 15.05 9.29 7.45
N ASP A 142 16.30 9.58 7.73
CA ASP A 142 17.36 9.53 6.72
C ASP A 142 17.57 8.08 6.25
N VAL A 143 17.96 7.94 4.98
CA VAL A 143 18.12 6.63 4.33
C VAL A 143 19.61 6.38 4.07
N GLN A 144 20.14 5.38 4.76
CA GLN A 144 21.50 4.90 4.54
C GLN A 144 21.54 3.92 3.37
N LEU A 145 22.41 4.19 2.39
CA LEU A 145 22.57 3.44 1.16
C LEU A 145 24.02 2.98 1.02
N LYS A 146 24.23 1.83 0.38
CA LYS A 146 25.54 1.46 -0.15
C LYS A 146 25.68 2.11 -1.51
N SER A 147 26.70 2.94 -1.72
CA SER A 147 26.96 3.48 -3.05
C SER A 147 27.74 2.47 -3.88
N GLU A 148 27.27 2.17 -5.08
CA GLU A 148 28.09 1.54 -6.12
C GLU A 148 28.86 2.59 -6.95
N HIS A 149 28.41 3.85 -6.95
CA HIS A 149 28.92 4.92 -7.81
C HIS A 149 30.06 5.74 -7.20
N VAL A 150 30.14 5.77 -5.86
CA VAL A 150 31.26 6.37 -5.15
C VAL A 150 32.12 5.19 -4.77
N GLY A 151 33.31 5.04 -5.36
CA GLY A 151 34.24 3.91 -5.13
C GLY A 151 34.69 3.71 -3.68
N THR A 152 34.07 4.40 -2.72
CA THR A 152 34.18 4.19 -1.29
C THR A 152 33.17 3.13 -0.83
N GLN A 153 33.63 2.13 -0.08
CA GLN A 153 32.75 1.20 0.65
C GLN A 153 31.94 1.87 1.78
N LEU A 154 32.08 3.18 1.95
CA LEU A 154 31.40 3.93 2.99
C LEU A 154 29.91 4.11 2.65
N PRO A 155 29.03 3.98 3.64
CA PRO A 155 27.62 4.24 3.46
C PRO A 155 27.36 5.72 3.17
N VAL A 156 26.51 6.01 2.19
CA VAL A 156 25.98 7.35 1.93
C VAL A 156 24.63 7.52 2.58
N ILE A 157 24.32 8.74 2.98
CA ILE A 157 23.07 9.07 3.65
C ILE A 157 22.27 10.01 2.73
N ALA A 158 21.11 9.56 2.28
CA ALA A 158 20.12 10.40 1.65
C ALA A 158 19.26 11.05 2.75
N LYS A 159 19.13 12.37 2.71
CA LYS A 159 18.35 13.16 3.68
C LYS A 159 17.15 13.79 3.01
N TRP A 160 16.01 13.82 3.71
CA TRP A 160 14.83 14.54 3.22
C TRP A 160 15.09 16.04 3.06
N ASP A 161 15.96 16.60 3.91
CA ASP A 161 16.42 17.98 3.88
C ASP A 161 16.95 18.41 2.50
N HIS A 162 17.56 17.50 1.74
CA HIS A 162 18.03 17.81 0.39
C HIS A 162 16.87 18.16 -0.56
N ILE A 163 15.72 17.50 -0.41
CA ILE A 163 14.51 17.80 -1.19
C ILE A 163 13.89 19.11 -0.70
N LEU A 164 13.88 19.37 0.61
CA LEU A 164 13.40 20.64 1.19
C LEU A 164 14.19 21.82 0.63
N LYS A 165 15.53 21.79 0.74
CA LYS A 165 16.42 22.84 0.25
C LYS A 165 16.24 23.09 -1.25
N LEU A 166 16.19 22.02 -2.05
CA LEU A 166 15.93 22.14 -3.48
C LEU A 166 14.58 22.83 -3.76
N TYR A 167 13.53 22.47 -3.03
CA TYR A 167 12.22 23.07 -3.22
C TYR A 167 12.20 24.56 -2.85
N GLU A 168 12.83 24.96 -1.76
CA GLU A 168 12.93 26.37 -1.36
C GLU A 168 13.71 27.18 -2.40
N ILE A 169 14.82 26.66 -2.92
CA ILE A 169 15.60 27.31 -4.00
C ILE A 169 14.72 27.44 -5.25
N ASP A 170 14.10 26.35 -5.70
CA ASP A 170 13.24 26.35 -6.90
C ASP A 170 12.06 27.34 -6.77
N LYS A 171 11.49 27.49 -5.56
CA LYS A 171 10.36 28.38 -5.28
C LYS A 171 10.69 29.86 -5.49
N THR A 172 11.97 30.25 -5.38
CA THR A 172 12.42 31.64 -5.63
C THR A 172 12.68 31.93 -7.10
N ARG A 173 12.76 30.91 -7.96
CA ARG A 173 13.05 31.07 -9.38
C ARG A 173 11.81 31.57 -10.14
N PRO A 174 11.97 32.46 -11.13
CA PRO A 174 10.85 32.93 -11.95
C PRO A 174 10.21 31.79 -12.75
N PHE A 175 11.01 30.80 -13.17
CA PHE A 175 10.54 29.59 -13.84
C PHE A 175 10.90 28.36 -13.01
N ARG A 176 9.87 27.76 -12.41
CA ARG A 176 10.00 26.62 -11.50
C ARG A 176 10.18 25.32 -12.26
N LEU A 177 11.27 24.61 -12.01
CA LEU A 177 11.47 23.23 -12.47
C LEU A 177 10.54 22.28 -11.71
N LEU A 178 10.26 22.57 -10.44
CA LEU A 178 9.42 21.76 -9.56
C LEU A 178 7.98 22.29 -9.45
N TYR A 179 7.42 22.78 -10.56
CA TYR A 179 6.08 23.40 -10.60
C TYR A 179 4.91 22.52 -10.08
N ARG A 180 5.11 21.20 -10.01
CA ARG A 180 4.10 20.25 -9.48
C ARG A 180 4.16 20.11 -7.96
N LEU A 181 5.30 20.44 -7.35
CA LEU A 181 5.49 20.35 -5.90
C LEU A 181 4.86 21.57 -5.23
N THR A 182 4.27 21.29 -4.07
CA THR A 182 3.63 22.27 -3.19
C THR A 182 4.05 21.96 -1.76
N ASP A 183 3.79 22.88 -0.83
CA ASP A 183 4.18 22.70 0.57
C ASP A 183 3.57 21.40 1.18
N THR A 184 2.38 21.00 0.73
CA THR A 184 1.72 19.73 1.13
C THR A 184 2.51 18.47 0.74
N HIS A 185 3.35 18.53 -0.29
CA HIS A 185 4.18 17.39 -0.68
C HIS A 185 5.27 17.10 0.36
N LEU A 186 5.80 18.17 0.95
CA LEU A 186 6.93 18.15 1.87
C LEU A 186 6.51 18.12 3.33
N ASN A 187 5.34 18.69 3.64
CA ASN A 187 4.70 18.63 4.94
C ASN A 187 3.25 18.10 4.84
N PRO A 188 3.07 16.79 4.55
CA PRO A 188 1.75 16.20 4.43
C PRO A 188 1.07 16.03 5.79
N THR A 189 -0.20 16.45 5.90
CA THR A 189 -1.13 16.00 6.94
C THR A 189 -1.34 14.47 6.91
N ALA A 190 -1.92 13.90 7.96
CA ALA A 190 -2.25 12.47 8.00
C ALA A 190 -3.06 12.00 6.77
N GLN A 191 -4.05 12.77 6.34
CA GLN A 191 -4.85 12.44 5.15
C GLN A 191 -4.05 12.55 3.85
N SER A 192 -3.27 13.62 3.68
CA SER A 192 -2.46 13.81 2.46
C SER A 192 -1.25 12.87 2.39
N SER A 193 -0.81 12.31 3.52
CA SER A 193 0.20 11.25 3.56
C SER A 193 -0.24 9.99 2.80
N MET A 194 -1.56 9.77 2.72
CA MET A 194 -2.19 8.65 2.02
C MET A 194 -2.44 8.91 0.52
N ASN A 195 -2.13 10.11 0.03
CA ASN A 195 -2.27 10.46 -1.38
C ASN A 195 -1.06 9.98 -2.20
N VAL A 196 -1.30 9.00 -3.07
CA VAL A 196 -0.27 8.39 -3.93
C VAL A 196 0.32 9.42 -4.91
N ARG A 197 -0.49 10.38 -5.39
CA ARG A 197 -0.02 11.41 -6.32
C ARG A 197 1.08 12.25 -5.70
N LEU A 198 0.91 12.68 -4.45
CA LEU A 198 1.91 13.48 -3.75
C LEU A 198 3.21 12.69 -3.57
N ALA A 199 3.11 11.42 -3.16
CA ALA A 199 4.28 10.56 -3.01
C ALA A 199 5.02 10.35 -4.34
N ALA A 200 4.29 10.08 -5.43
CA ALA A 200 4.87 9.89 -6.76
C ALA A 200 5.52 11.15 -7.34
N GLN A 201 4.96 12.33 -7.06
CA GLN A 201 5.52 13.60 -7.55
C GLN A 201 6.82 13.96 -6.82
N VAL A 202 6.92 13.71 -5.51
CA VAL A 202 8.18 13.89 -4.77
C VAL A 202 9.24 12.90 -5.23
N MET A 203 8.88 11.62 -5.36
CA MET A 203 9.80 10.54 -5.74
C MET A 203 9.90 10.41 -7.27
N SER A 204 10.00 11.54 -7.98
CA SER A 204 9.97 11.59 -9.45
C SER A 204 11.35 11.82 -10.06
N HIS A 205 11.48 11.44 -11.34
CA HIS A 205 12.69 11.71 -12.13
C HIS A 205 13.03 13.20 -12.18
N THR A 206 12.03 14.09 -12.28
CA THR A 206 12.24 15.54 -12.31
C THR A 206 12.91 16.05 -11.05
N VAL A 207 12.50 15.57 -9.87
CA VAL A 207 13.14 15.94 -8.60
C VAL A 207 14.59 15.46 -8.56
N ALA A 208 14.85 14.22 -8.97
CA ALA A 208 16.20 13.68 -9.03
C ALA A 208 17.10 14.45 -10.01
N ALA A 209 16.60 14.78 -11.21
CA ALA A 209 17.34 15.57 -12.19
C ALA A 209 17.64 16.99 -11.70
N SER A 210 16.68 17.64 -11.02
CA SER A 210 16.88 18.96 -10.43
C SER A 210 17.90 18.94 -9.28
N LEU A 211 17.93 17.87 -8.46
CA LEU A 211 18.99 17.68 -7.45
C LEU A 211 20.36 17.57 -8.13
N ASN A 212 20.50 16.74 -9.16
CA ASN A 212 21.75 16.57 -9.89
C ASN A 212 22.21 17.86 -10.59
N ALA A 213 21.27 18.64 -11.14
CA ALA A 213 21.58 19.92 -11.75
C ALA A 213 22.10 20.93 -10.71
N LEU A 214 21.45 21.02 -9.55
CA LEU A 214 21.87 21.90 -8.45
C LEU A 214 23.29 21.57 -7.99
N VAL A 215 23.58 20.27 -7.85
CA VAL A 215 24.91 19.72 -7.54
C VAL A 215 25.93 20.17 -8.59
N ALA A 216 25.65 19.96 -9.86
CA ALA A 216 26.57 20.28 -10.96
C ALA A 216 26.84 21.79 -11.09
N THR A 217 25.87 22.65 -10.74
CA THR A 217 26.02 24.12 -10.82
C THR A 217 26.84 24.74 -9.68
N GLY A 218 27.28 23.97 -8.68
CA GLY A 218 28.11 24.50 -7.61
C GLY A 218 27.37 25.38 -6.58
N GLU A 219 26.03 25.43 -6.61
CA GLU A 219 25.19 25.98 -5.52
C GLU A 219 25.26 25.10 -4.23
N HIS A 220 26.30 24.28 -4.11
CA HIS A 220 26.57 23.32 -3.04
C HIS A 220 26.93 23.93 -1.69
N TYR A 221 27.38 25.18 -1.65
CA TYR A 221 27.76 25.85 -0.39
C TYR A 221 26.59 25.98 0.61
N MET A 222 25.35 25.73 0.19
CA MET A 222 24.14 25.67 1.03
C MET A 222 23.88 24.30 1.68
N PHE A 223 24.64 23.25 1.33
CA PHE A 223 24.45 21.88 1.85
C PHE A 223 25.46 21.47 2.94
N LEU A 224 26.46 22.33 3.22
CA LEU A 224 27.54 22.08 4.20
C LEU A 224 27.42 22.90 5.49
N LEU A 225 26.29 23.54 5.72
CA LEU A 225 25.87 24.14 7.00
C LEU A 225 24.63 23.40 7.51
#